data_AF-A0A1Q2LGG0-F1
#
_entry.id   AF-A0A1Q2LGG0-F1
#
_cell.length_a   1.000
_cell.length_b   1.000
_cell.length_c   1.000
_cell.angle_alpha   90.00
_cell.angle_beta   90.00
_cell.angle_gamma   90.00
#
_symmetry.space_group_name_H-M   'P 1'
#
loop_
_entity.id
_entity.type
_entity.pdbx_description
1 polymer ?
#
loop_
_entity_poly.entity_id
_entity_poly.type
_entity_poly.pdbx_seq_one_letter_code
_entity_poly.pdbx_strand_id
1 'polypeptide(L)'
;MRIPNISHSLIDYEINPKAFINAHNFPTFKDLVDEIKRIDNDSYAFESILREPIFLNNFNPHEFYTEQISAFLDHIITQGANDAKRCGDGYWLRTHLEFRRISAKYWNLPSDFLHYCFKYRKIIQGVRDISEYPRNFMRFLRRK
;
A
#
# COMPACT_ATOMS: atom_id res chain seq x y z
N MET A 1 23.71 -2.18 14.82
CA MET A 1 22.37 -1.71 14.39
C MET A 1 21.40 -1.95 15.54
N ARG A 2 20.68 -0.93 16.01
CA ARG A 2 19.76 -1.06 17.16
C ARG A 2 18.46 -1.71 16.68
N ILE A 3 18.00 -2.72 17.41
CA ILE A 3 16.79 -3.46 17.03
C ILE A 3 15.57 -2.56 17.34
N PRO A 4 14.63 -2.33 16.39
CA PRO A 4 13.51 -1.42 16.56
C PRO A 4 12.50 -1.92 17.61
N ASN A 5 12.14 -1.08 18.58
CA ASN A 5 11.16 -1.45 19.60
C ASN A 5 9.74 -1.39 19.03
N ILE A 6 8.99 -2.49 19.14
CA ILE A 6 7.57 -2.57 18.76
C ILE A 6 6.74 -2.33 20.02
N SER A 7 5.87 -1.32 19.99
CA SER A 7 4.97 -1.06 21.13
C SER A 7 4.04 -2.24 21.35
N HIS A 8 3.96 -2.72 22.60
CA HIS A 8 3.05 -3.80 22.99
C HIS A 8 1.57 -3.42 22.74
N SER A 9 1.26 -2.13 22.73
CA SER A 9 -0.10 -1.63 22.42
C SER A 9 -0.56 -1.87 20.98
N LEU A 10 0.33 -2.31 20.09
CA LEU A 10 0.02 -2.59 18.68
C LEU A 10 -0.28 -4.07 18.41
N ILE A 11 -0.20 -4.92 19.44
CA ILE A 11 -0.40 -6.35 19.32
C ILE A 11 -1.57 -6.73 20.23
N ASP A 12 -2.66 -7.24 19.65
CA ASP A 12 -3.89 -7.57 20.38
C ASP A 12 -3.78 -8.87 21.20
N TYR A 13 -2.66 -9.57 21.09
CA TYR A 13 -2.39 -10.84 21.75
C TYR A 13 -0.96 -10.91 22.27
N GLU A 14 -0.76 -11.77 23.26
CA GLU A 14 0.55 -12.00 23.87
C GLU A 14 1.18 -13.26 23.28
N ILE A 15 2.36 -13.10 22.68
CA ILE A 15 3.18 -14.22 22.19
C ILE A 15 4.05 -14.72 23.36
N ASN A 16 4.06 -16.02 23.58
CA ASN A 16 4.87 -16.66 24.60
C ASN A 16 6.37 -16.44 24.31
N PRO A 17 7.12 -15.73 25.16
CA PRO A 17 8.54 -15.47 24.94
C PRO A 17 9.41 -16.73 25.02
N LYS A 18 8.87 -17.86 25.50
CA LYS A 18 9.57 -19.17 25.52
C LYS A 18 9.43 -19.96 24.22
N ALA A 19 8.44 -19.64 23.40
CA ALA A 19 8.17 -20.33 22.14
C ALA A 19 9.06 -19.84 20.98
N PHE A 20 9.87 -18.81 21.20
CA PHE A 20 10.77 -18.26 20.19
C PHE A 20 12.00 -17.60 20.81
N ILE A 21 13.05 -17.43 20.00
CA ILE A 21 14.25 -16.70 20.41
C ILE A 21 14.04 -15.21 20.12
N ASN A 22 13.81 -14.41 21.15
CA ASN A 22 13.63 -12.96 21.00
C ASN A 22 14.99 -12.26 20.83
N ALA A 23 15.29 -11.77 19.62
CA ALA A 23 16.52 -11.05 19.32
C ALA A 23 16.75 -9.82 20.23
N HIS A 24 15.68 -9.20 20.74
CA HIS A 24 15.76 -8.04 21.64
C HIS A 24 16.34 -8.36 23.02
N ASN A 25 16.41 -9.64 23.40
CA ASN A 25 16.98 -10.06 24.68
C ASN A 25 18.52 -10.12 24.67
N PHE A 26 19.15 -9.95 23.50
CA PHE A 26 20.60 -10.08 23.33
C PHE A 26 21.25 -8.72 23.09
N PRO A 27 22.39 -8.43 23.76
CA PRO A 27 23.06 -7.14 23.60
C PRO A 27 23.75 -7.00 22.24
N THR A 28 24.17 -8.11 21.63
CA THR A 28 24.77 -8.12 20.28
C THR A 28 24.24 -9.25 19.40
N PHE A 29 24.37 -9.10 18.09
CA PHE A 29 24.06 -10.17 17.13
C PHE A 29 24.93 -11.42 17.32
N LYS A 30 26.15 -11.25 17.84
CA LYS A 30 27.03 -12.39 18.11
C LYS A 30 26.45 -13.27 19.21
N ASP A 31 26.00 -12.66 20.31
CA ASP A 31 25.38 -13.39 21.43
C ASP A 31 24.10 -14.12 21.00
N LEU A 32 23.29 -13.50 20.14
CA LEU A 32 22.13 -14.13 19.52
C LEU A 32 22.51 -15.37 18.69
N VAL A 33 23.52 -15.23 17.82
CA VAL A 33 23.97 -16.34 16.97
C VAL A 33 24.57 -17.48 17.80
N ASP A 34 25.31 -17.15 18.87
CA ASP A 34 25.88 -18.14 19.77
C ASP A 34 24.78 -18.91 20.52
N GLU A 35 23.69 -18.24 20.92
CA GLU A 35 22.53 -18.91 21.51
C GLU A 35 21.76 -19.79 20.51
N ILE A 36 21.60 -19.34 19.26
CA ILE A 36 20.99 -20.16 18.19
C ILE A 36 21.81 -21.44 17.99
N LYS A 37 23.15 -21.33 17.91
CA LYS A 37 24.02 -22.51 17.79
C LYS A 37 23.92 -23.42 19.00
N ARG A 38 23.81 -22.87 20.22
CA ARG A 38 23.65 -23.67 21.43
C ARG A 38 22.37 -24.50 21.38
N ILE A 39 21.25 -23.90 20.99
CA ILE A 39 19.95 -24.56 20.87
C ILE A 39 19.97 -25.59 19.72
N ASP A 40 20.57 -25.27 18.59
CA ASP A 40 20.66 -26.17 17.43
C ASP A 40 21.48 -27.44 17.74
N ASN A 41 22.50 -27.33 18.61
CA ASN A 41 23.30 -28.47 19.06
C ASN A 41 22.68 -29.24 20.25
N ASP A 42 21.60 -28.74 20.86
CA ASP A 42 20.92 -29.37 21.99
C ASP A 42 19.47 -29.70 21.62
N SER A 43 19.24 -30.94 21.20
CA SER A 43 17.92 -31.42 20.78
C SER A 43 16.85 -31.27 21.86
N TYR A 44 17.21 -31.36 23.15
CA TYR A 44 16.25 -31.19 24.24
C TYR A 44 15.84 -29.72 24.39
N ALA A 45 16.81 -28.80 24.31
CA ALA A 45 16.53 -27.37 24.33
C ALA A 45 15.65 -26.95 23.14
N PHE A 46 15.94 -27.46 21.95
CA PHE A 46 15.14 -27.20 20.75
C PHE A 46 13.71 -27.73 20.89
N GLU A 47 13.55 -29.00 21.31
CA GLU A 47 12.22 -29.59 21.52
C GLU A 47 11.42 -28.85 22.62
N SER A 48 12.09 -28.38 23.67
CA SER A 48 11.44 -27.62 24.73
C SER A 48 10.80 -26.34 24.20
N ILE A 49 11.49 -25.60 23.32
CA ILE A 49 10.96 -24.37 22.70
C ILE A 49 9.79 -24.71 21.77
N LEU A 50 9.90 -25.78 20.99
CA LEU A 50 8.88 -26.16 20.02
C LEU A 50 7.57 -26.62 20.67
N ARG A 51 7.63 -27.20 21.87
CA ARG A 51 6.46 -27.67 22.63
C ARG A 51 5.72 -26.55 23.36
N GLU A 52 6.35 -25.39 23.53
CA GLU A 52 5.71 -24.24 24.17
C GLU A 52 4.58 -23.70 23.26
N PRO A 53 3.42 -23.32 23.83
CA PRO A 53 2.35 -22.71 23.05
C PRO A 53 2.80 -21.34 22.53
N ILE A 54 2.49 -21.03 21.27
CA ILE A 54 2.88 -19.76 20.64
C ILE A 54 2.16 -18.57 21.31
N PHE A 55 0.86 -18.73 21.58
CA PHE A 55 0.04 -17.67 22.16
C PHE A 55 -0.26 -17.96 23.64
N LEU A 56 -0.27 -16.91 24.45
CA LEU A 56 -0.69 -16.97 25.85
C LEU A 56 -2.21 -16.73 25.98
N ASN A 57 -2.72 -16.89 27.20
CA ASN A 57 -4.09 -16.54 27.59
C ASN A 57 -5.20 -17.28 26.79
N ASN A 58 -4.91 -18.49 26.31
CA ASN A 58 -5.82 -19.30 25.49
C ASN A 58 -6.33 -18.56 24.23
N PHE A 59 -5.51 -17.66 23.67
CA PHE A 59 -5.85 -16.95 22.46
C PHE A 59 -5.96 -17.90 21.26
N ASN A 60 -7.13 -17.90 20.62
CA ASN A 60 -7.38 -18.66 19.40
C ASN A 60 -7.29 -17.73 18.18
N PRO A 61 -6.18 -17.75 17.41
CA PRO A 61 -6.00 -16.88 16.25
C PRO A 61 -7.07 -17.13 15.18
N HIS A 62 -7.52 -18.38 15.03
CA HIS A 62 -8.51 -18.72 14.01
C HIS A 62 -9.84 -18.01 14.29
N GLU A 63 -10.36 -18.12 15.51
CA GLU A 63 -11.61 -17.45 15.90
C GLU A 63 -11.48 -15.93 15.83
N PHE A 64 -10.42 -15.38 16.42
CA PHE A 64 -10.17 -13.94 16.43
C PHE A 64 -10.12 -13.34 15.01
N TYR A 65 -9.35 -13.92 14.09
CA TYR A 65 -9.28 -13.40 12.73
C TYR A 65 -10.53 -13.70 11.91
N THR A 66 -11.23 -14.81 12.19
CA THR A 66 -12.52 -15.10 11.54
C THR A 66 -13.54 -14.02 11.87
N GLU A 67 -13.66 -13.63 13.15
CA GLU A 67 -14.56 -12.56 13.58
C GLU A 67 -14.18 -11.22 12.96
N GLN A 68 -12.89 -10.85 12.96
CA GLN A 68 -12.44 -9.59 12.38
C GLN A 68 -12.68 -9.52 10.86
N ILE A 69 -12.40 -10.62 10.14
CA ILE A 69 -12.65 -10.69 8.70
C ILE A 69 -14.14 -10.64 8.41
N SER A 70 -14.97 -11.36 9.18
CA SER A 70 -16.43 -11.32 9.03
C SER A 70 -16.94 -9.90 9.24
N ALA A 71 -16.57 -9.25 10.35
CA ALA A 71 -16.98 -7.88 10.65
C ALA A 71 -16.52 -6.88 9.57
N PHE A 72 -15.30 -7.07 9.04
CA PHE A 72 -14.78 -6.26 7.95
C PHE A 72 -15.61 -6.43 6.68
N LEU A 73 -15.89 -7.66 6.26
CA LEU A 73 -16.68 -7.96 5.07
C LEU A 73 -18.14 -7.52 5.22
N ASP A 74 -18.75 -7.74 6.38
CA ASP A 74 -20.10 -7.27 6.68
C ASP A 74 -20.15 -5.75 6.59
N HIS A 75 -19.18 -5.05 7.16
CA HIS A 75 -19.09 -3.60 7.06
C HIS A 75 -18.97 -3.11 5.61
N ILE A 76 -18.24 -3.83 4.73
CA ILE A 76 -18.18 -3.53 3.29
C ILE A 76 -19.55 -3.57 2.65
N ILE A 77 -20.32 -4.61 2.96
CA ILE A 77 -21.61 -4.86 2.33
C ILE A 77 -22.64 -3.86 2.86
N THR A 78 -22.65 -3.60 4.17
CA THR A 78 -23.65 -2.73 4.82
C THR A 78 -23.47 -1.25 4.51
N GLN A 79 -22.24 -0.75 4.33
CA GLN A 79 -21.99 0.69 4.11
C GLN A 79 -22.43 1.21 2.73
N GLY A 80 -22.76 0.33 1.79
CA GLY A 80 -23.19 0.70 0.44
C GLY A 80 -22.03 1.01 -0.52
N ALA A 81 -22.31 0.98 -1.83
CA ALA A 81 -21.29 0.93 -2.87
C ALA A 81 -20.36 2.15 -2.94
N ASN A 82 -20.85 3.34 -2.61
CA ASN A 82 -20.05 4.57 -2.67
C ASN A 82 -19.02 4.62 -1.53
N ASP A 83 -19.44 4.30 -0.30
CA ASP A 83 -18.56 4.33 0.88
C ASP A 83 -17.64 3.10 0.91
N ALA A 84 -18.10 1.96 0.38
CA ALA A 84 -17.29 0.75 0.23
C ALA A 84 -16.14 0.89 -0.80
N LYS A 85 -16.14 1.94 -1.63
CA LYS A 85 -15.12 2.16 -2.67
C LYS A 85 -13.77 2.50 -2.03
N ARG A 86 -12.88 1.50 -1.97
CA ARG A 86 -11.50 1.66 -1.44
C ARG A 86 -10.44 1.93 -2.51
N CYS A 87 -10.77 1.67 -3.78
CA CYS A 87 -9.87 1.96 -4.89
C CYS A 87 -10.15 3.37 -5.40
N GLY A 88 -9.13 4.23 -5.40
CA GLY A 88 -9.17 5.49 -6.13
C GLY A 88 -9.33 5.27 -7.63
N ASP A 89 -9.62 6.33 -8.37
CA ASP A 89 -9.68 6.25 -9.83
C ASP A 89 -8.27 6.02 -10.38
N GLY A 90 -7.95 4.75 -10.68
CA GLY A 90 -6.68 4.36 -11.26
C GLY A 90 -6.38 5.14 -12.54
N TYR A 91 -5.10 5.29 -12.88
CA TYR A 91 -4.68 6.08 -14.04
C TYR A 91 -5.45 5.76 -15.32
N TRP A 92 -5.68 4.46 -15.58
CA TRP A 92 -6.43 3.98 -16.74
C TRP A 92 -7.91 4.36 -16.70
N LEU A 93 -8.57 4.19 -15.56
CA LEU A 93 -9.98 4.57 -15.40
C LEU A 93 -10.15 6.07 -15.59
N ARG A 94 -9.31 6.88 -14.96
CA ARG A 94 -9.31 8.34 -15.13
C ARG A 94 -9.10 8.73 -16.59
N THR A 95 -8.10 8.14 -17.24
CA THR A 95 -7.78 8.40 -18.65
C THR A 95 -8.94 8.03 -19.58
N HIS A 96 -9.60 6.90 -19.32
CA HIS A 96 -10.77 6.45 -20.07
C HIS A 96 -11.98 7.37 -19.88
N LEU A 97 -12.27 7.77 -18.63
CA LEU A 97 -13.36 8.71 -18.31
C LEU A 97 -13.13 10.07 -18.98
N GLU A 98 -11.90 10.59 -18.93
CA GLU A 98 -11.53 11.83 -19.62
C GLU A 98 -11.70 11.73 -21.14
N PHE A 99 -11.24 10.63 -21.75
CA PHE A 99 -11.44 10.41 -23.17
C PHE A 99 -12.93 10.36 -23.53
N ARG A 100 -13.76 9.64 -22.76
CA ARG A 100 -15.22 9.60 -22.97
C ARG A 100 -15.86 10.98 -22.88
N ARG A 101 -15.45 11.81 -21.91
CA ARG A 101 -15.93 13.20 -21.76
C ARG A 101 -15.56 14.05 -22.99
N ILE A 102 -14.32 13.94 -23.47
CA ILE A 102 -13.85 14.67 -24.66
C ILE A 102 -14.59 14.21 -25.91
N SER A 103 -14.75 12.90 -26.10
CA SER A 103 -15.49 12.35 -27.24
C SER A 103 -16.96 12.77 -27.24
N ALA A 104 -17.61 12.84 -26.08
CA ALA A 104 -18.96 13.38 -25.96
C ALA A 104 -19.03 14.88 -26.32
N LYS A 105 -18.04 15.67 -25.89
CA LYS A 105 -17.96 17.10 -26.19
C LYS A 105 -17.73 17.38 -27.68
N TYR A 106 -16.90 16.58 -28.33
CA TYR A 106 -16.52 16.74 -29.74
C TYR A 106 -17.08 15.60 -30.61
N TRP A 107 -18.35 15.29 -30.43
CA TRP A 107 -19.03 14.19 -31.11
C TRP A 107 -18.98 14.28 -32.65
N ASN A 108 -18.79 15.48 -33.19
CA ASN A 108 -18.71 15.77 -34.63
C ASN A 108 -17.33 15.48 -35.24
N LEU A 109 -16.31 15.16 -34.43
CA LEU A 109 -14.97 14.83 -34.91
C LEU A 109 -14.80 13.30 -35.01
N PRO A 110 -14.00 12.81 -35.97
CA PRO A 110 -13.69 11.39 -36.06
C PRO A 110 -13.01 10.87 -34.78
N SER A 111 -13.43 9.69 -34.32
CA SER A 111 -12.90 9.05 -33.10
C SER A 111 -11.38 8.87 -33.16
N ASP A 112 -10.84 8.46 -34.31
CA ASP A 112 -9.40 8.24 -34.49
C ASP A 112 -8.58 9.52 -34.35
N PHE A 113 -9.14 10.63 -34.86
CA PHE A 113 -8.52 11.94 -34.73
C PHE A 113 -8.52 12.41 -33.26
N LEU A 114 -9.64 12.24 -32.56
CA LEU A 114 -9.73 12.56 -31.13
C LEU A 114 -8.77 11.69 -30.31
N HIS A 115 -8.65 10.40 -30.64
CA HIS A 115 -7.72 9.49 -29.98
C HIS A 115 -6.27 9.94 -30.18
N TYR A 116 -5.89 10.30 -31.42
CA TYR A 116 -4.58 10.87 -31.73
C TYR A 116 -4.32 12.13 -30.90
N CYS A 117 -5.23 13.11 -30.93
CA CYS A 117 -5.10 14.34 -30.17
C CYS A 117 -4.97 14.09 -28.66
N PHE A 118 -5.73 13.14 -28.12
CA PHE A 118 -5.70 12.81 -26.71
C PHE A 118 -4.41 12.10 -26.28
N LYS A 119 -3.91 11.17 -27.12
CA LYS A 119 -2.66 10.43 -26.92
C LYS A 119 -1.45 11.37 -26.92
N TYR A 120 -1.42 12.32 -27.84
CA TYR A 120 -0.29 13.26 -27.99
C TYR A 120 -0.54 14.64 -27.39
N ARG A 121 -1.55 14.79 -26.52
CA ARG A 121 -1.99 16.09 -25.98
C ARG A 121 -0.88 16.94 -25.37
N LYS A 122 0.11 16.33 -24.72
CA LYS A 122 1.24 17.06 -24.11
C LYS A 122 2.17 17.66 -25.17
N ILE A 123 2.44 16.92 -26.24
CA ILE A 123 3.27 17.38 -27.35
C ILE A 123 2.53 18.49 -28.10
N ILE A 124 1.25 18.27 -28.40
CA ILE A 124 0.40 19.27 -29.07
C ILE A 124 0.34 20.56 -28.24
N GLN A 125 0.14 20.47 -26.93
CA GLN A 125 0.14 21.64 -26.06
C GLN A 125 1.51 22.33 -26.03
N GLY A 126 2.61 21.58 -25.93
CA GLY A 126 3.96 22.16 -25.96
C GLY A 126 4.26 22.92 -27.26
N VAL A 127 3.87 22.37 -28.42
CA VAL A 127 4.00 23.06 -29.72
C VAL A 127 3.15 24.34 -29.74
N ARG A 128 1.92 24.27 -29.22
CA ARG A 128 1.04 25.45 -29.12
C ARG A 128 1.66 26.53 -28.23
N ASP A 129 2.12 26.16 -27.04
CA ASP A 129 2.74 27.10 -26.09
C ASP A 129 3.96 27.79 -26.69
N ILE A 130 4.83 27.06 -27.41
CA ILE A 130 5.99 27.62 -28.13
C ILE A 130 5.54 28.58 -29.22
N SER A 131 4.53 28.22 -30.01
CA SER A 131 4.04 29.08 -31.10
C SER A 131 3.28 30.32 -30.61
N GLU A 132 2.66 30.24 -29.43
CA GLU A 132 1.95 31.35 -28.79
C GLU A 132 2.90 32.24 -27.96
N TYR A 133 4.07 31.75 -27.58
CA TYR A 133 5.06 32.46 -26.77
C TYR A 133 5.44 33.85 -27.32
N PRO A 134 5.80 34.04 -28.60
CA PRO A 134 6.15 35.35 -29.13
C PRO A 134 4.98 36.34 -29.04
N ARG A 135 3.76 35.84 -29.27
CA ARG A 135 2.53 36.64 -29.22
C ARG A 135 2.20 37.08 -27.79
N ASN A 136 2.37 36.17 -26.83
CA ASN A 136 2.17 36.45 -25.41
C ASN A 136 3.25 37.38 -24.85
N PHE A 137 4.50 37.22 -25.28
CA PHE A 137 5.60 38.12 -24.93
C PHE A 137 5.38 39.54 -25.47
N MET A 138 4.98 39.69 -26.73
CA MET A 138 4.64 40.99 -27.31
C MET A 138 3.44 41.66 -26.61
N ARG A 139 2.42 40.87 -26.22
CA ARG A 139 1.30 41.38 -25.41
C ARG A 139 1.73 41.82 -24.01
N PHE A 140 2.68 41.13 -23.40
CA PHE A 140 3.24 41.52 -22.10
C PHE A 140 4.04 42.82 -22.20
N LEU A 141 4.92 42.95 -23.21
CA LEU A 141 5.67 44.18 -23.47
C LEU A 141 4.77 45.39 -23.73
N ARG A 142 3.61 45.18 -24.38
CA ARG A 142 2.64 46.24 -24.70
C ARG A 142 1.73 46.64 -23.54
N ARG A 143 1.76 45.89 -22.43
CA ARG A 143 0.98 46.15 -21.21
C ARG A 143 1.81 46.78 -20.08
N LYS A 144 3.13 46.86 -20.24
CA LYS A 144 4.02 47.72 -19.44
C LYS A 144 4.17 49.06 -20.14
#